data_AF-A0AB34JLE1-F1
#
_entry.id   AF-A0AB34JLE1-F1
#
_cell.length_a   1.000
_cell.length_b   1.000
_cell.length_c   1.000
_cell.angle_alpha   90.00
_cell.angle_beta   90.00
_cell.angle_gamma   90.00
#
_symmetry.space_group_name_H-M   'P 1'
#
loop_
_entity.id
_entity.type
_entity.pdbx_description
1 polymer ?
#
loop_
_entity_poly.entity_id
_entity_poly.type
_entity_poly.pdbx_seq_one_letter_code
_entity_poly.pdbx_strand_id
1 'polypeptide(L)'
;MAPSAAAAALAASYARSPATFERAFQHLTAERLLELEATLGLPPDAASPLLAAALLRRCVHRALLKRTALGDVALAIERHGLREALAQLEARAAGSRAALWRLVVRHPMTSYVPVQCAHCGHPVADEAQGGGSDAEVGLVETAPTDAERPLVRGGWFRGPRGAVVFELHCAACRATSRWFRSSAAVVTLNPHRWGRLCGEQEDARAALAMHLGVPLRVALPMDWDHVWSEYLCDDDKTWDVQEGEGDAPAANFAQRLDEGIGAWTGVLVIGPDARQTCDATEDYLSCQPSGRADASLSGEMPRYSQLVRGARADATGRSTQAQSVNGYLVYTRAGFSAEQVTAVLQRAVEDFSHREWWEL
;
A
#
# COMPACT_ATOMS: atom_id res chain seq x y z
N MET A 1 27.52 -20.27 1.77
CA MET A 1 26.62 -21.45 1.72
C MET A 1 26.05 -21.53 0.31
N ALA A 2 25.98 -22.72 -0.28
CA ALA A 2 25.29 -22.88 -1.57
C ALA A 2 23.78 -22.59 -1.36
N PRO A 3 23.12 -21.87 -2.29
CA PRO A 3 21.68 -21.70 -2.22
C PRO A 3 21.01 -23.08 -2.20
N SER A 4 19.96 -23.24 -1.40
CA SER A 4 19.18 -24.47 -1.43
C SER A 4 18.64 -24.70 -2.86
N ALA A 5 18.44 -25.95 -3.26
CA ALA A 5 17.87 -26.27 -4.57
C ALA A 5 16.54 -25.51 -4.83
N ALA A 6 15.80 -25.26 -3.75
CA ALA A 6 14.61 -24.42 -3.71
C ALA A 6 14.85 -22.94 -4.05
N ALA A 7 15.84 -22.29 -3.42
CA ALA A 7 16.21 -20.90 -3.73
C ALA A 7 16.72 -20.77 -5.18
N ALA A 8 17.47 -21.77 -5.65
CA ALA A 8 17.90 -21.83 -7.05
C ALA A 8 16.71 -21.97 -8.02
N ALA A 9 15.66 -22.73 -7.66
CA ALA A 9 14.45 -22.87 -8.46
C ALA A 9 13.64 -21.58 -8.53
N LEU A 10 13.49 -20.85 -7.42
CA LEU A 10 12.86 -19.52 -7.40
C LEU A 10 13.63 -18.51 -8.26
N ALA A 11 14.94 -18.44 -8.11
CA ALA A 11 15.80 -17.58 -8.91
C ALA A 11 15.73 -17.92 -10.40
N ALA A 12 15.72 -19.21 -10.75
CA ALA A 12 15.55 -19.66 -12.14
C ALA A 12 14.16 -19.29 -12.70
N SER A 13 13.10 -19.33 -11.88
CA SER A 13 11.76 -18.91 -12.27
C SER A 13 11.71 -17.40 -12.55
N TYR A 14 12.28 -16.59 -11.65
CA TYR A 14 12.41 -15.14 -11.84
C TYR A 14 13.19 -14.83 -13.13
N ALA A 15 14.36 -15.45 -13.32
CA ALA A 15 15.23 -15.19 -14.48
C ALA A 15 14.56 -15.48 -15.83
N ARG A 16 13.60 -16.42 -15.89
CA ARG A 16 12.85 -16.72 -17.12
C ARG A 16 11.85 -15.63 -17.49
N SER A 17 11.16 -15.04 -16.51
CA SER A 17 10.22 -13.95 -16.77
C SER A 17 9.96 -13.11 -15.51
N PRO A 18 10.79 -12.08 -15.26
CA PRO A 18 10.66 -11.22 -14.08
C PRO A 18 9.28 -10.58 -13.94
N ALA A 19 8.73 -10.05 -15.03
CA ALA A 19 7.43 -9.38 -15.04
C ALA A 19 6.26 -10.34 -14.81
N THR A 20 6.36 -11.60 -15.24
CA THR A 20 5.34 -12.62 -14.94
C THR A 20 5.44 -13.06 -13.48
N PHE A 21 6.67 -13.27 -12.99
CA PHE A 21 6.92 -13.67 -11.62
C PHE A 21 6.41 -12.62 -10.62
N GLU A 22 6.73 -11.34 -10.83
CA GLU A 22 6.25 -10.22 -10.01
C GLU A 22 4.72 -10.12 -9.96
N ARG A 23 4.07 -10.33 -11.10
CA ARG A 23 2.60 -10.30 -11.19
C ARG A 23 1.97 -11.47 -10.46
N ALA A 24 2.61 -12.65 -10.48
CA ALA A 24 2.12 -13.83 -9.78
C ALA A 24 2.02 -13.61 -8.26
N PHE A 25 2.87 -12.77 -7.68
CA PHE A 25 2.82 -12.43 -6.25
C PHE A 25 2.02 -11.16 -5.92
N GLN A 26 1.56 -10.39 -6.91
CA GLN A 26 0.76 -9.20 -6.65
C GLN A 26 -0.68 -9.54 -6.27
N HIS A 27 -1.28 -10.47 -7.01
CA HIS A 27 -2.62 -11.01 -6.79
C HIS A 27 -2.55 -12.52 -6.95
N LEU A 28 -1.86 -13.19 -6.01
CA LEU A 28 -1.66 -14.63 -6.08
C LEU A 28 -3.02 -15.32 -6.00
N THR A 29 -3.51 -15.87 -7.11
CA THR A 29 -4.73 -16.67 -7.14
C THR A 29 -4.43 -18.13 -6.81
N ALA A 30 -5.47 -18.91 -6.49
CA ALA A 30 -5.33 -20.35 -6.25
C ALA A 30 -4.68 -21.09 -7.44
N GLU A 31 -5.10 -20.75 -8.67
CA GLU A 31 -4.52 -21.31 -9.90
C GLU A 31 -3.03 -20.96 -10.04
N ARG A 32 -2.66 -19.69 -9.81
CA ARG A 32 -1.26 -19.24 -9.91
C ARG A 32 -0.37 -19.85 -8.83
N LEU A 33 -0.91 -20.10 -7.64
CA LEU A 33 -0.19 -20.83 -6.60
C LEU A 33 0.16 -22.26 -7.07
N LEU A 34 -0.79 -22.99 -7.63
CA LEU A 34 -0.56 -24.35 -8.14
C LEU A 34 0.47 -24.36 -9.29
N GLU A 35 0.42 -23.38 -10.18
CA GLU A 35 1.42 -23.24 -11.25
C GLU A 35 2.83 -22.96 -10.70
N LEU A 36 2.95 -22.11 -9.68
CA LEU A 36 4.23 -21.82 -9.03
C LEU A 36 4.78 -23.07 -8.33
N GLU A 37 3.95 -23.80 -7.59
CA GLU A 37 4.32 -25.07 -6.95
C GLU A 37 4.81 -26.09 -7.98
N ALA A 38 4.07 -26.26 -9.09
CA ALA A 38 4.46 -27.14 -10.19
C ALA A 38 5.80 -26.71 -10.83
N THR A 39 6.02 -25.40 -10.98
CA THR A 39 7.25 -24.84 -11.54
C THR A 39 8.46 -25.08 -10.64
N LEU A 40 8.27 -25.10 -9.32
CA LEU A 40 9.34 -25.41 -8.37
C LEU A 40 9.69 -26.89 -8.35
N GLY A 41 8.76 -27.77 -8.74
CA GLY A 41 8.96 -29.22 -8.72
C GLY A 41 9.17 -29.77 -7.31
N LEU A 42 8.70 -29.06 -6.28
CA LEU A 42 8.81 -29.42 -4.88
C LEU A 42 7.48 -29.97 -4.35
N PRO A 43 7.50 -30.87 -3.35
CA PRO A 43 6.27 -31.25 -2.66
C PRO A 43 5.64 -30.02 -1.98
N PRO A 44 4.30 -29.94 -1.86
CA PRO A 44 3.64 -28.74 -1.38
C PRO A 44 4.09 -28.26 0.01
N ASP A 45 4.42 -29.19 0.88
CA ASP A 45 4.91 -29.02 2.25
C ASP A 45 6.34 -28.43 2.30
N ALA A 46 7.12 -28.58 1.22
CA ALA A 46 8.37 -27.87 1.03
C ALA A 46 8.18 -26.55 0.26
N ALA A 47 7.27 -26.51 -0.72
CA ALA A 47 7.04 -25.34 -1.58
C ALA A 47 6.37 -24.18 -0.84
N SER A 48 5.36 -24.47 -0.01
CA SER A 48 4.52 -23.43 0.61
C SER A 48 5.32 -22.49 1.52
N PRO A 49 6.19 -22.97 2.45
CA PRO A 49 7.01 -22.08 3.27
C PRO A 49 7.96 -21.18 2.46
N LEU A 50 8.49 -21.68 1.35
CA LEU A 50 9.38 -20.92 0.46
C LEU A 50 8.62 -19.81 -0.26
N LEU A 51 7.47 -20.14 -0.84
CA LEU A 51 6.61 -19.18 -1.53
C LEU A 51 6.06 -18.13 -0.56
N ALA A 52 5.67 -18.54 0.65
CA ALA A 52 5.25 -17.63 1.72
C ALA A 52 6.38 -16.66 2.11
N ALA A 53 7.60 -17.17 2.33
CA ALA A 53 8.75 -16.32 2.65
C ALA A 53 9.10 -15.35 1.51
N ALA A 54 9.06 -15.81 0.25
CA ALA A 54 9.30 -14.96 -0.92
C ALA A 54 8.25 -13.84 -1.03
N LEU A 55 6.96 -14.17 -0.83
CA LEU A 55 5.87 -13.20 -0.80
C LEU A 55 6.09 -12.13 0.29
N LEU A 56 6.43 -12.53 1.51
CA LEU A 56 6.69 -11.60 2.62
C LEU A 56 7.89 -10.70 2.35
N ARG A 57 9.00 -11.25 1.82
CA ARG A 57 10.18 -10.45 1.41
C ARG A 57 9.82 -9.46 0.31
N ARG A 58 8.97 -9.84 -0.64
CA ARG A 58 8.46 -8.94 -1.68
C ARG A 58 7.68 -7.77 -1.08
N CYS A 59 6.81 -8.03 -0.10
CA CYS A 59 6.08 -6.97 0.62
C CYS A 59 7.04 -5.96 1.24
N VAL A 60 8.10 -6.43 1.91
CA VAL A 60 9.14 -5.56 2.47
C VAL A 60 9.86 -4.76 1.39
N HIS A 61 10.31 -5.40 0.33
CA HIS A 61 10.98 -4.70 -0.77
C HIS A 61 10.12 -3.61 -1.38
N ARG A 62 8.83 -3.88 -1.65
CA ARG A 62 7.93 -2.86 -2.21
C ARG A 62 7.70 -1.71 -1.24
N ALA A 63 7.51 -2.00 0.05
CA ALA A 63 7.32 -0.97 1.08
C ALA A 63 8.56 -0.07 1.24
N LEU A 64 9.76 -0.65 1.18
CA LEU A 64 11.01 0.11 1.30
C LEU A 64 11.38 0.86 0.01
N LEU A 65 11.19 0.25 -1.17
CA LEU A 65 11.38 0.90 -2.47
C LEU A 65 10.47 2.13 -2.63
N LYS A 66 9.25 2.08 -2.07
CA LYS A 66 8.31 3.21 -2.05
C LYS A 66 8.97 4.49 -1.56
N ARG A 67 9.85 4.40 -0.55
CA ARG A 67 10.56 5.56 0.02
C ARG A 67 11.60 6.16 -0.92
N THR A 68 12.28 5.31 -1.69
CA THR A 68 13.24 5.75 -2.70
C THR A 68 12.56 6.25 -3.97
N ALA A 69 11.35 5.79 -4.26
CA ALA A 69 10.58 6.13 -5.45
C ALA A 69 9.88 7.50 -5.38
N LEU A 70 10.03 8.24 -4.27
CA LEU A 70 9.46 9.58 -4.10
C LEU A 70 10.22 10.65 -4.89
N GLY A 71 11.48 10.39 -5.29
CA GLY A 71 12.31 11.36 -6.00
C GLY A 71 12.74 12.55 -5.11
N ASP A 72 13.01 13.70 -5.74
CA ASP A 72 13.44 14.91 -5.02
C ASP A 72 12.24 15.64 -4.39
N VAL A 73 11.99 15.34 -3.12
CA VAL A 73 10.91 15.94 -2.33
C VAL A 73 11.12 17.45 -2.11
N ALA A 74 12.38 17.89 -1.91
CA ALA A 74 12.67 19.29 -1.65
C ALA A 74 12.38 20.15 -2.90
N LEU A 75 12.79 19.66 -4.07
CA LEU A 75 12.45 20.27 -5.36
C LEU A 75 10.93 20.30 -5.59
N ALA A 76 10.21 19.23 -5.24
CA ALA A 76 8.75 19.21 -5.37
C ALA A 76 8.07 20.25 -4.48
N ILE A 77 8.52 20.40 -3.22
CA ILE A 77 8.02 21.42 -2.28
C ILE A 77 8.26 22.82 -2.83
N GLU A 78 9.44 23.09 -3.39
CA GLU A 78 9.77 24.37 -3.97
C GLU A 78 8.94 24.66 -5.23
N ARG A 79 8.90 23.72 -6.17
CA ARG A 79 8.15 23.82 -7.43
C ARG A 79 6.68 24.13 -7.20
N HIS A 80 6.09 23.55 -6.16
CA HIS A 80 4.67 23.69 -5.84
C HIS A 80 4.36 24.77 -4.82
N GLY A 81 5.35 25.58 -4.42
CA GLY A 81 5.14 26.69 -3.48
C GLY A 81 4.71 26.26 -2.08
N LEU A 82 5.02 25.02 -1.65
CA LEU A 82 4.56 24.48 -0.36
C LEU A 82 5.40 24.97 0.83
N ARG A 83 6.57 25.58 0.56
CA ARG A 83 7.53 26.02 1.60
C ARG A 83 6.92 26.98 2.61
N GLU A 84 6.14 27.96 2.15
CA GLU A 84 5.53 28.95 3.04
C GLU A 84 4.44 28.31 3.92
N ALA A 85 3.58 27.47 3.33
CA ALA A 85 2.55 26.75 4.08
C ALA A 85 3.16 25.85 5.16
N LEU A 86 4.22 25.11 4.83
CA LEU A 86 4.92 24.28 5.82
C LEU A 86 5.53 25.11 6.94
N ALA A 87 6.20 26.23 6.63
CA ALA A 87 6.78 27.12 7.65
C ALA A 87 5.72 27.71 8.60
N GLN A 88 4.53 28.03 8.08
CA GLN A 88 3.41 28.49 8.91
C GLN A 88 2.90 27.38 9.85
N LEU A 89 2.85 26.13 9.38
CA LEU A 89 2.46 24.98 10.21
C LEU A 89 3.52 24.68 11.28
N GLU A 90 4.82 24.77 10.94
CA GLU A 90 5.93 24.64 11.90
C GLU A 90 5.87 25.69 13.01
N ALA A 91 5.61 26.95 12.65
CA ALA A 91 5.44 28.03 13.63
C ALA A 91 4.26 27.75 14.58
N ARG A 92 3.13 27.26 14.04
CA ARG A 92 1.94 26.89 14.83
C ARG A 92 2.16 25.67 15.71
N ALA A 93 3.02 24.75 15.30
CA ALA A 93 3.36 23.56 16.06
C ALA A 93 4.23 23.85 17.29
N ALA A 94 4.78 25.08 17.40
CA ALA A 94 5.60 25.54 18.52
C ALA A 94 6.75 24.57 18.86
N GLY A 95 7.36 23.95 17.84
CA GLY A 95 8.46 23.00 17.99
C GLY A 95 8.06 21.55 18.33
N SER A 96 6.77 21.25 18.55
CA SER A 96 6.32 19.86 18.72
C SER A 96 6.16 19.18 17.36
N ARG A 97 6.93 18.11 17.13
CA ARG A 97 6.84 17.30 15.91
C ARG A 97 5.48 16.61 15.78
N ALA A 98 4.92 16.14 16.88
CA ALA A 98 3.59 15.54 16.91
C ALA A 98 2.50 16.54 16.54
N ALA A 99 2.56 17.76 17.09
CA ALA A 99 1.64 18.84 16.74
C ALA A 99 1.79 19.26 15.27
N LEU A 100 3.03 19.36 14.78
CA LEU A 100 3.31 19.64 13.37
C LEU A 100 2.69 18.59 12.46
N TRP A 101 2.90 17.31 12.74
CA TRP A 101 2.38 16.25 11.91
C TRP A 101 0.83 16.25 11.88
N ARG A 102 0.18 16.45 13.03
CA ARG A 102 -1.29 16.64 13.10
C ARG A 102 -1.78 17.79 12.25
N LEU A 103 -1.07 18.92 12.28
CA LEU A 103 -1.38 20.09 11.48
C LEU A 103 -1.20 19.81 9.98
N VAL A 104 -0.14 19.08 9.60
CA VAL A 104 0.14 18.70 8.22
C VAL A 104 -0.93 17.77 7.68
N VAL A 105 -1.27 16.67 8.37
CA VAL A 105 -2.25 15.67 7.91
C VAL A 105 -3.65 16.25 7.72
N ARG A 106 -4.02 17.24 8.54
CA ARG A 106 -5.30 17.97 8.46
C ARG A 106 -5.26 19.15 7.48
N HIS A 107 -4.10 19.52 6.97
CA HIS A 107 -4.00 20.62 6.04
C HIS A 107 -4.58 20.22 4.67
N PRO A 108 -5.23 21.14 3.93
CA PRO A 108 -5.74 20.85 2.59
C PRO A 108 -4.71 20.26 1.61
N MET A 109 -3.41 20.43 1.86
CA MET A 109 -2.34 19.86 1.01
C MET A 109 -2.28 18.32 1.05
N THR A 110 -2.80 17.70 2.12
CA THR A 110 -2.89 16.26 2.33
C THR A 110 -4.34 15.76 2.36
N SER A 111 -5.33 16.56 1.99
CA SER A 111 -6.70 16.04 1.83
C SER A 111 -6.76 15.05 0.68
N TYR A 112 -7.65 14.05 0.79
CA TYR A 112 -8.02 13.22 -0.34
C TYR A 112 -8.59 14.09 -1.45
N VAL A 113 -8.22 13.78 -2.69
CA VAL A 113 -8.69 14.51 -3.87
C VAL A 113 -9.25 13.47 -4.80
N PRO A 114 -10.55 13.47 -5.12
CA PRO A 114 -11.08 12.58 -6.14
C PRO A 114 -10.41 12.87 -7.48
N VAL A 115 -10.30 11.86 -8.33
CA VAL A 115 -9.96 12.10 -9.75
C VAL A 115 -10.97 13.10 -10.29
N GLN A 116 -10.50 14.18 -10.89
CA GLN A 116 -11.32 15.33 -11.28
C GLN A 116 -10.80 15.94 -12.58
N CYS A 117 -11.27 17.09 -13.06
CA CYS A 117 -10.66 17.81 -14.18
C CYS A 117 -9.61 18.79 -13.66
N ALA A 118 -8.39 18.82 -14.22
CA ALA A 118 -7.33 19.74 -13.78
C ALA A 118 -7.66 21.23 -14.01
N HIS A 119 -8.59 21.54 -14.91
CA HIS A 119 -8.97 22.92 -15.24
C HIS A 119 -10.13 23.44 -14.39
N CYS A 120 -11.19 22.64 -14.18
CA CYS A 120 -12.41 23.11 -13.50
C CYS A 120 -12.74 22.35 -12.21
N GLY A 121 -11.95 21.35 -11.83
CA GLY A 121 -12.19 20.54 -10.62
C GLY A 121 -13.42 19.63 -10.67
N HIS A 122 -14.08 19.50 -11.83
CA HIS A 122 -15.25 18.62 -11.95
C HIS A 122 -14.83 17.16 -11.69
N PRO A 123 -15.42 16.46 -10.69
CA PRO A 123 -15.02 15.11 -10.34
C PRO A 123 -15.32 14.12 -11.46
N VAL A 124 -14.45 13.14 -11.61
CA VAL A 124 -14.65 11.94 -12.42
C VAL A 124 -15.17 10.87 -11.48
N ALA A 125 -16.33 10.28 -11.80
CA ALA A 125 -16.91 9.24 -10.95
C ALA A 125 -15.95 8.04 -10.84
N ASP A 126 -15.62 7.64 -9.61
CA ASP A 126 -15.03 6.34 -9.33
C ASP A 126 -16.15 5.29 -9.38
N GLU A 127 -15.87 4.04 -9.73
CA GLU A 127 -16.83 3.01 -10.17
C GLU A 127 -18.01 2.70 -9.23
N ALA A 128 -18.05 3.25 -8.01
CA ALA A 128 -18.99 2.90 -6.95
C ALA A 128 -20.46 3.30 -7.17
N GLN A 129 -20.84 4.07 -8.19
CA GLN A 129 -22.23 4.54 -8.35
C GLN A 129 -22.92 4.27 -9.70
N GLY A 130 -22.33 3.51 -10.63
CA GLY A 130 -23.07 3.29 -11.89
C GLY A 130 -22.53 2.36 -12.96
N GLY A 131 -21.42 1.63 -12.74
CA GLY A 131 -20.94 0.65 -13.73
C GLY A 131 -20.60 1.23 -15.11
N GLY A 132 -20.31 2.54 -15.19
CA GLY A 132 -20.00 3.19 -16.46
C GLY A 132 -18.64 2.75 -17.02
N SER A 133 -18.46 2.82 -18.33
CA SER A 133 -17.18 2.61 -19.00
C SER A 133 -16.31 3.88 -18.95
N ASP A 134 -14.99 3.74 -19.16
CA ASP A 134 -14.07 4.88 -19.24
C ASP A 134 -14.51 5.90 -20.31
N ALA A 135 -15.04 5.43 -21.44
CA ALA A 135 -15.56 6.28 -22.50
C ALA A 135 -16.75 7.16 -22.06
N GLU A 136 -17.63 6.65 -21.20
CA GLU A 136 -18.80 7.39 -20.72
C GLU A 136 -18.43 8.56 -19.80
N VAL A 137 -17.31 8.45 -19.11
CA VAL A 137 -16.74 9.53 -18.29
C VAL A 137 -15.69 10.36 -19.03
N GLY A 138 -15.53 10.13 -20.35
CA GLY A 138 -14.61 10.87 -21.20
C GLY A 138 -13.14 10.56 -20.98
N LEU A 139 -12.82 9.38 -20.43
CA LEU A 139 -11.46 8.89 -20.22
C LEU A 139 -10.96 8.05 -21.40
N VAL A 140 -9.71 8.28 -21.81
CA VAL A 140 -9.00 7.52 -22.84
C VAL A 140 -7.60 7.18 -22.35
N GLU A 141 -7.16 5.93 -22.53
CA GLU A 141 -5.77 5.55 -22.25
C GLU A 141 -4.85 5.91 -23.40
N THR A 142 -3.72 6.54 -23.08
CA THR A 142 -2.67 6.91 -24.01
C THR A 142 -1.31 6.51 -23.48
N ALA A 143 -0.33 6.41 -24.38
CA ALA A 143 1.05 6.17 -23.99
C ALA A 143 1.62 7.38 -23.22
N PRO A 144 2.46 7.16 -22.20
CA PRO A 144 3.26 8.22 -21.60
C PRO A 144 4.14 8.91 -22.65
N THR A 145 4.23 10.23 -22.57
CA THR A 145 5.30 11.00 -23.22
C THR A 145 6.65 10.66 -22.59
N ASP A 146 7.75 11.05 -23.25
CA ASP A 146 9.10 10.78 -22.72
C ASP A 146 9.36 11.45 -21.37
N ALA A 147 8.74 12.60 -21.10
CA ALA A 147 8.84 13.28 -19.80
C ALA A 147 7.99 12.60 -18.71
N GLU A 148 6.88 11.97 -19.07
CA GLU A 148 5.98 11.27 -18.14
C GLU A 148 6.47 9.85 -17.83
N ARG A 149 7.12 9.19 -18.79
CA ARG A 149 7.60 7.80 -18.68
C ARG A 149 8.36 7.46 -17.38
N PRO A 150 9.28 8.29 -16.85
CA PRO A 150 9.95 7.99 -15.58
C PRO A 150 9.05 8.16 -14.34
N LEU A 151 7.89 8.79 -14.47
CA LEU A 151 6.98 9.12 -13.37
C LEU A 151 5.75 8.21 -13.32
N VAL A 152 5.35 7.65 -14.46
CA VAL A 152 4.15 6.80 -14.60
C VAL A 152 4.42 5.42 -14.02
N ARG A 153 3.50 4.95 -13.16
CA ARG A 153 3.43 3.56 -12.69
C ARG A 153 2.11 2.91 -13.08
N GLY A 154 2.09 1.58 -13.10
CA GLY A 154 0.84 0.82 -13.14
C GLY A 154 0.13 0.79 -11.78
N GLY A 155 -1.11 0.33 -11.77
CA GLY A 155 -1.89 0.15 -10.55
C GLY A 155 -3.39 0.02 -10.83
N TRP A 156 -4.18 -0.10 -9.76
CA TRP A 156 -5.64 -0.06 -9.83
C TRP A 156 -6.19 1.35 -10.05
N PHE A 157 -7.06 1.54 -11.03
CA PHE A 157 -7.98 2.65 -11.19
C PHE A 157 -9.07 2.18 -12.14
N ARG A 158 -10.31 2.07 -11.66
CA ARG A 158 -11.42 1.50 -12.43
C ARG A 158 -11.07 0.10 -13.00
N GLY A 159 -10.40 -0.71 -12.16
CA GLY A 159 -9.75 -1.99 -12.52
C GLY A 159 -8.21 -1.92 -12.60
N PRO A 160 -7.51 -3.06 -12.83
CA PRO A 160 -6.06 -3.08 -12.95
C PRO A 160 -5.58 -2.43 -14.26
N ARG A 161 -4.57 -1.56 -14.18
CA ARG A 161 -4.05 -0.76 -15.30
C ARG A 161 -2.54 -0.85 -15.41
N GLY A 162 -2.05 -0.79 -16.65
CA GLY A 162 -0.61 -0.70 -16.95
C GLY A 162 -0.03 0.67 -16.60
N ALA A 163 1.24 0.90 -16.92
CA ALA A 163 1.86 2.21 -16.84
C ALA A 163 1.38 3.10 -18.00
N VAL A 164 0.17 3.67 -17.86
CA VAL A 164 -0.53 4.45 -18.89
C VAL A 164 -0.87 5.86 -18.41
N VAL A 165 -1.20 6.73 -19.36
CA VAL A 165 -1.72 8.07 -19.09
C VAL A 165 -3.19 8.14 -19.51
N PHE A 166 -4.05 8.53 -18.59
CA PHE A 166 -5.46 8.77 -18.78
C PHE A 166 -5.70 10.20 -19.28
N GLU A 167 -6.13 10.35 -20.52
CA GLU A 167 -6.64 11.62 -21.03
C GLU A 167 -8.11 11.77 -20.68
N LEU A 168 -8.43 12.82 -19.93
CA LEU A 168 -9.80 13.19 -19.59
C LEU A 168 -10.27 14.33 -20.47
N HIS A 169 -11.28 14.08 -21.30
CA HIS A 169 -12.02 15.11 -22.02
C HIS A 169 -13.22 15.57 -21.18
N CYS A 170 -13.05 16.67 -20.45
CA CYS A 170 -14.06 17.10 -19.47
C CYS A 170 -15.34 17.59 -20.14
N ALA A 171 -16.47 16.94 -19.86
CA ALA A 171 -17.78 17.35 -20.38
C ALA A 171 -18.21 18.75 -19.90
N ALA A 172 -17.80 19.15 -18.69
CA ALA A 172 -18.19 20.41 -18.06
C ALA A 172 -17.47 21.63 -18.65
N CYS A 173 -16.15 21.56 -18.85
CA CYS A 173 -15.36 22.71 -19.31
C CYS A 173 -14.72 22.52 -20.71
N ARG A 174 -14.89 21.35 -21.32
CA ARG A 174 -14.31 20.96 -22.64
C ARG A 174 -12.78 20.94 -22.69
N ALA A 175 -12.09 21.20 -21.59
CA ALA A 175 -10.65 21.05 -21.51
C ALA A 175 -10.24 19.58 -21.50
N THR A 176 -9.03 19.32 -22.00
CA THR A 176 -8.37 18.01 -21.88
C THR A 176 -7.32 18.07 -20.78
N SER A 177 -7.23 17.02 -19.99
CA SER A 177 -6.18 16.83 -18.98
C SER A 177 -5.48 15.48 -19.27
N ARG A 178 -4.15 15.29 -19.01
CA ARG A 178 -3.35 13.99 -19.00
C ARG A 178 -2.81 13.33 -17.66
N TRP A 179 -3.47 12.31 -17.06
CA TRP A 179 -3.31 11.91 -15.64
C TRP A 179 -2.68 10.55 -15.59
N PHE A 180 -1.92 10.26 -14.55
CA PHE A 180 -1.35 8.95 -14.37
C PHE A 180 -1.07 8.68 -12.91
N ARG A 181 -1.00 7.40 -12.57
CA ARG A 181 -0.55 6.96 -11.26
C ARG A 181 0.95 7.22 -11.14
N SER A 182 1.37 7.80 -10.01
CA SER A 182 2.78 8.09 -9.72
C SER A 182 3.05 7.98 -8.23
N SER A 183 4.27 7.57 -7.86
CA SER A 183 4.80 7.73 -6.50
C SER A 183 5.65 8.99 -6.35
N ALA A 184 6.03 9.65 -7.46
CA ALA A 184 6.97 10.75 -7.41
C ALA A 184 6.36 11.98 -6.72
N ALA A 185 7.08 12.55 -5.75
CA ALA A 185 6.66 13.71 -4.97
C ALA A 185 6.32 14.93 -5.84
N VAL A 186 7.03 15.09 -6.96
CA VAL A 186 6.75 16.15 -7.94
C VAL A 186 5.35 16.04 -8.56
N VAL A 187 4.77 14.83 -8.59
CA VAL A 187 3.41 14.58 -9.05
C VAL A 187 2.44 14.56 -7.87
N THR A 188 2.74 13.78 -6.83
CA THR A 188 1.81 13.56 -5.71
C THR A 188 1.61 14.83 -4.88
N LEU A 189 2.62 15.69 -4.71
CA LEU A 189 2.49 16.97 -3.99
C LEU A 189 1.87 18.10 -4.82
N ASN A 190 1.53 17.87 -6.10
CA ASN A 190 1.00 18.91 -6.96
C ASN A 190 -0.36 19.45 -6.44
N PRO A 191 -0.46 20.74 -6.07
CA PRO A 191 -1.66 21.35 -5.51
C PRO A 191 -2.73 21.64 -6.57
N HIS A 192 -2.39 21.54 -7.87
CA HIS A 192 -3.34 21.64 -8.98
C HIS A 192 -4.04 20.32 -9.30
N ARG A 193 -3.88 19.34 -8.40
CA ARG A 193 -4.89 18.35 -8.00
C ARG A 193 -5.58 17.65 -9.14
N TRP A 194 -4.97 16.55 -9.53
CA TRP A 194 -5.58 15.65 -10.46
C TRP A 194 -5.93 14.28 -9.93
N GLY A 195 -6.49 14.28 -8.72
CA GLY A 195 -6.86 13.08 -8.00
C GLY A 195 -5.69 12.38 -7.35
N ARG A 196 -5.91 11.87 -6.14
CA ARG A 196 -5.03 10.93 -5.46
C ARG A 196 -5.89 9.75 -5.04
N LEU A 197 -5.51 8.54 -5.43
CA LEU A 197 -6.07 7.34 -4.82
C LEU A 197 -5.36 7.11 -3.48
N CYS A 198 -5.81 6.12 -2.71
CA CYS A 198 -5.22 5.78 -1.40
C CYS A 198 -3.68 5.66 -1.46
N GLY A 199 -3.14 5.02 -2.50
CA GLY A 199 -1.70 4.86 -2.70
C GLY A 199 -0.96 6.19 -2.88
N GLU A 200 -1.40 7.03 -3.82
CA GLU A 200 -0.85 8.36 -4.12
C GLU A 200 -0.98 9.32 -2.92
N GLN A 201 -2.06 9.17 -2.16
CA GLN A 201 -2.31 9.93 -0.94
C GLN A 201 -1.28 9.59 0.13
N GLU A 202 -0.99 8.30 0.33
CA GLU A 202 0.07 7.87 1.23
C GLU A 202 1.47 8.20 0.71
N ASP A 203 1.70 8.18 -0.61
CA ASP A 203 2.95 8.64 -1.22
C ASP A 203 3.21 10.14 -0.90
N ALA A 204 2.18 10.99 -1.00
CA ALA A 204 2.27 12.41 -0.65
C ALA A 204 2.57 12.62 0.85
N ARG A 205 1.87 11.90 1.74
CA ARG A 205 2.12 11.99 3.19
C ARG A 205 3.52 11.48 3.54
N ALA A 206 3.96 10.37 2.96
CA ALA A 206 5.30 9.84 3.17
C ALA A 206 6.40 10.83 2.74
N ALA A 207 6.22 11.51 1.60
CA ALA A 207 7.15 12.55 1.15
C ALA A 207 7.27 13.70 2.17
N LEU A 208 6.13 14.21 2.64
CA LEU A 208 6.12 15.29 3.64
C LEU A 208 6.72 14.84 4.98
N ALA A 209 6.38 13.65 5.47
CA ALA A 209 6.95 13.09 6.69
C ALA A 209 8.48 12.97 6.59
N MET A 210 8.99 12.46 5.47
CA MET A 210 10.44 12.36 5.23
C MET A 210 11.11 13.73 5.20
N HIS A 211 10.50 14.73 4.55
CA HIS A 211 11.02 16.09 4.52
C HIS A 211 11.08 16.73 5.92
N LEU A 212 10.06 16.48 6.74
CA LEU A 212 9.92 17.04 8.10
C LEU A 212 10.65 16.21 9.18
N GLY A 213 11.35 15.13 8.80
CA GLY A 213 12.04 14.25 9.75
C GLY A 213 11.09 13.48 10.67
N VAL A 214 9.86 13.23 10.24
CA VAL A 214 8.87 12.41 10.97
C VAL A 214 9.12 10.93 10.63
N PRO A 215 9.47 10.07 11.61
CA PRO A 215 9.63 8.65 11.35
C PRO A 215 8.30 8.03 10.92
N LEU A 216 8.35 7.18 9.90
CA LEU A 216 7.18 6.50 9.35
C LEU A 216 7.46 5.02 9.10
N ARG A 217 6.39 4.23 9.18
CA ARG A 217 6.34 2.83 8.73
C ARG A 217 5.06 2.60 7.94
N VAL A 218 5.09 1.68 6.99
CA VAL A 218 3.96 1.40 6.09
C VAL A 218 3.20 0.20 6.64
N ALA A 219 1.88 0.31 6.71
CA ALA A 219 0.99 -0.79 7.02
C ALA A 219 0.33 -1.31 5.73
N LEU A 220 0.44 -2.62 5.52
CA LEU A 220 0.04 -3.33 4.33
C LEU A 220 -0.96 -4.45 4.71
N PRO A 221 -2.27 -4.25 4.51
CA PRO A 221 -3.25 -5.31 4.65
C PRO A 221 -3.07 -6.32 3.50
N MET A 222 -2.88 -7.59 3.85
CA MET A 222 -2.80 -8.67 2.87
C MET A 222 -4.18 -8.97 2.30
N ASP A 223 -4.22 -9.26 0.99
CA ASP A 223 -5.42 -9.57 0.21
C ASP A 223 -6.45 -8.43 0.13
N TRP A 224 -5.99 -7.19 0.36
CA TRP A 224 -6.79 -5.97 0.29
C TRP A 224 -6.02 -4.88 -0.46
N ASP A 225 -6.67 -4.18 -1.38
CA ASP A 225 -6.11 -3.07 -2.15
C ASP A 225 -6.16 -1.77 -1.32
N HIS A 226 -5.41 -1.76 -0.22
CA HIS A 226 -5.27 -0.60 0.63
C HIS A 226 -3.86 -0.52 1.22
N VAL A 227 -3.49 0.67 1.67
CA VAL A 227 -2.20 0.95 2.30
C VAL A 227 -2.38 2.20 3.14
N TRP A 228 -1.74 2.23 4.30
CA TRP A 228 -1.60 3.43 5.11
C TRP A 228 -0.21 3.48 5.73
N SER A 229 0.09 4.58 6.41
CA SER A 229 1.35 4.77 7.10
C SER A 229 1.09 5.09 8.57
N GLU A 230 1.93 4.56 9.44
CA GLU A 230 1.97 4.93 10.85
C GLU A 230 3.15 5.87 11.10
N TYR A 231 2.96 6.86 11.96
CA TYR A 231 3.96 7.90 12.21
C TYR A 231 4.35 7.92 13.68
N LEU A 232 5.65 8.08 13.95
CA LEU A 232 6.13 8.21 15.33
C LEU A 232 6.06 9.68 15.76
N CYS A 233 5.15 9.95 16.69
CA CYS A 233 5.00 11.25 17.33
C CYS A 233 5.79 11.24 18.65
N ASP A 234 6.86 12.05 18.72
CA ASP A 234 7.91 11.98 19.75
C ASP A 234 7.47 12.24 21.21
N ASP A 235 6.21 12.59 21.47
CA ASP A 235 5.77 12.91 22.83
C ASP A 235 5.51 11.65 23.69
N ASP A 236 5.10 10.52 23.09
CA ASP A 236 4.74 9.29 23.82
C ASP A 236 5.45 8.01 23.33
N LYS A 237 6.34 8.12 22.33
CA LYS A 237 6.96 6.97 21.63
C LYS A 237 5.94 5.97 21.05
N THR A 238 4.70 6.41 20.88
CA THR A 238 3.63 5.62 20.28
C THR A 238 3.56 5.90 18.79
N TRP A 239 3.38 4.83 18.01
CA TRP A 239 3.07 4.95 16.59
C TRP A 239 1.62 5.35 16.47
N ASP A 240 1.38 6.54 15.93
CA ASP A 240 0.03 7.09 15.74
C ASP A 240 -0.47 6.73 14.33
N VAL A 241 -1.74 6.33 14.27
CA VAL A 241 -2.47 6.03 13.04
C VAL A 241 -3.32 7.27 12.73
N GLN A 242 -2.70 8.30 12.16
CA GLN A 242 -3.42 9.55 11.86
C GLN A 242 -4.02 9.53 10.46
N GLU A 243 -5.34 9.75 10.40
CA GLU A 243 -6.05 10.02 9.16
C GLU A 243 -6.54 11.48 9.10
N GLY A 244 -6.69 11.96 7.87
CA GLY A 244 -7.34 13.24 7.60
C GLY A 244 -8.84 13.15 7.88
N GLU A 245 -9.50 14.30 8.04
CA GLU A 245 -10.96 14.34 8.25
C GLU A 245 -11.70 13.65 7.07
N GLY A 246 -12.54 12.65 7.35
CA GLY A 246 -13.56 12.15 6.40
C GLY A 246 -13.77 10.64 6.31
N ASP A 247 -12.76 9.82 6.62
CA ASP A 247 -12.86 8.35 6.57
C ASP A 247 -12.90 7.75 7.99
N ALA A 248 -13.51 6.56 8.14
CA ALA A 248 -13.47 5.83 9.41
C ALA A 248 -12.00 5.55 9.76
N PRO A 249 -11.53 5.93 10.97
CA PRO A 249 -10.10 5.99 11.28
C PRO A 249 -9.43 4.64 10.99
N ALA A 250 -8.22 4.60 10.42
CA ALA A 250 -7.44 3.36 10.28
C ALA A 250 -7.18 2.66 11.62
N ALA A 251 -7.32 3.36 12.75
CA ALA A 251 -7.47 2.76 14.08
C ALA A 251 -8.57 1.66 14.08
N ASN A 252 -9.66 1.89 13.37
CA ASN A 252 -10.80 1.01 13.18
C ASN A 252 -10.78 0.27 11.83
N PHE A 253 -9.59 -0.02 11.27
CA PHE A 253 -9.50 -0.69 9.97
C PHE A 253 -10.29 -2.03 9.92
N ALA A 254 -10.41 -2.73 11.05
CA ALA A 254 -11.26 -3.92 11.16
C ALA A 254 -12.75 -3.65 10.81
N GLN A 255 -13.28 -2.46 11.09
CA GLN A 255 -14.65 -2.07 10.75
C GLN A 255 -14.89 -2.05 9.24
N ARG A 256 -13.84 -1.89 8.42
CA ARG A 256 -13.95 -1.96 6.97
C ARG A 256 -14.35 -3.35 6.45
N LEU A 257 -14.27 -4.38 7.28
CA LEU A 257 -14.84 -5.70 6.97
C LEU A 257 -16.37 -5.65 6.80
N ASP A 258 -17.03 -4.62 7.30
CA ASP A 258 -18.48 -4.40 7.10
C ASP A 258 -18.83 -3.75 5.75
N GLU A 259 -17.85 -3.31 4.98
CA GLU A 259 -18.07 -2.76 3.63
C GLU A 259 -18.62 -3.82 2.66
N GLY A 260 -18.53 -5.11 3.01
CA GLY A 260 -19.07 -6.20 2.21
C GLY A 260 -18.30 -6.48 0.92
N ILE A 261 -17.11 -5.89 0.76
CA ILE A 261 -16.26 -6.02 -0.43
C ILE A 261 -15.20 -7.13 -0.34
N GLY A 262 -15.24 -7.94 0.74
CA GLY A 262 -14.28 -9.01 1.02
C GLY A 262 -13.66 -8.85 2.41
N ALA A 263 -12.72 -9.74 2.75
CA ALA A 263 -11.92 -9.74 3.98
C ALA A 263 -10.42 -9.52 3.67
N TRP A 264 -9.67 -8.94 4.60
CA TRP A 264 -8.20 -8.97 4.60
C TRP A 264 -7.74 -10.13 5.48
N THR A 265 -6.52 -10.61 5.26
CA THR A 265 -6.02 -11.83 5.93
C THR A 265 -4.87 -11.57 6.90
N GLY A 266 -4.24 -10.41 6.86
CA GLY A 266 -3.24 -9.98 7.81
C GLY A 266 -2.89 -8.51 7.61
N VAL A 267 -2.24 -7.89 8.58
CA VAL A 267 -1.71 -6.53 8.45
C VAL A 267 -0.22 -6.56 8.76
N LEU A 268 0.60 -6.31 7.74
CA LEU A 268 2.06 -6.26 7.87
C LEU A 268 2.48 -4.80 8.08
N VAL A 269 3.22 -4.52 9.13
CA VAL A 269 3.77 -3.19 9.39
C VAL A 269 5.27 -3.22 9.12
N ILE A 270 5.74 -2.35 8.21
CA ILE A 270 7.10 -2.37 7.66
C ILE A 270 7.75 -1.00 7.82
N GLY A 271 8.78 -0.95 8.66
CA GLY A 271 9.63 0.22 8.89
C GLY A 271 11.01 0.08 8.25
N PRO A 272 11.82 1.15 8.24
CA PRO A 272 13.22 1.10 7.78
C PRO A 272 14.13 0.30 8.72
N ASP A 273 13.72 0.11 9.97
CA ASP A 273 14.42 -0.68 10.97
C ASP A 273 13.65 -1.99 11.16
N ALA A 274 14.36 -3.11 11.19
CA ALA A 274 13.81 -4.42 11.49
C ALA A 274 13.00 -4.40 12.80
N ARG A 275 13.46 -3.69 13.84
CA ARG A 275 12.74 -3.57 15.12
C ARG A 275 11.38 -2.89 15.02
N GLN A 276 11.13 -2.16 13.94
CA GLN A 276 9.86 -1.47 13.69
C GLN A 276 8.92 -2.26 12.77
N THR A 277 9.35 -3.45 12.35
CA THR A 277 8.70 -4.29 11.35
C THR A 277 8.13 -5.55 12.00
N CYS A 278 6.86 -5.84 11.78
CA CYS A 278 6.15 -6.98 12.37
C CYS A 278 4.86 -7.36 11.62
N ASP A 279 4.34 -8.54 11.93
CA ASP A 279 2.92 -8.85 11.74
C ASP A 279 2.12 -8.14 12.84
N ALA A 280 1.31 -7.15 12.46
CA ALA A 280 0.50 -6.35 13.37
C ALA A 280 -0.99 -6.74 13.33
N THR A 281 -1.33 -7.91 12.75
CA THR A 281 -2.73 -8.31 12.57
C THR A 281 -3.54 -8.23 13.86
N GLU A 282 -3.02 -8.79 14.95
CA GLU A 282 -3.72 -8.80 16.23
C GLU A 282 -3.83 -7.40 16.85
N ASP A 283 -2.87 -6.50 16.59
CA ASP A 283 -2.98 -5.11 17.02
C ASP A 283 -4.20 -4.44 16.38
N TYR A 284 -4.44 -4.68 15.08
CA TYR A 284 -5.61 -4.17 14.35
C TYR A 284 -6.93 -4.91 14.66
N LEU A 285 -6.88 -6.04 15.39
CA LEU A 285 -8.03 -6.80 15.89
C LEU A 285 -8.22 -6.67 17.41
N SER A 286 -7.56 -5.69 18.02
CA SER A 286 -7.54 -5.53 19.47
C SER A 286 -7.88 -4.12 19.91
N CYS A 287 -8.72 -4.02 20.93
CA CYS A 287 -9.02 -2.79 21.67
C CYS A 287 -8.17 -2.65 22.96
N GLN A 288 -7.19 -3.53 23.17
CA GLN A 288 -6.31 -3.47 24.35
C GLN A 288 -5.41 -2.23 24.30
N PRO A 289 -4.70 -1.86 25.38
CA PRO A 289 -3.86 -0.65 25.40
C PRO A 289 -2.75 -0.59 24.32
N SER A 290 -2.35 -1.73 23.76
CA SER A 290 -1.42 -1.81 22.61
C SER A 290 -2.12 -2.02 21.26
N GLY A 291 -3.43 -2.25 21.27
CA GLY A 291 -4.25 -2.43 20.10
C GLY A 291 -4.53 -1.12 19.37
N ARG A 292 -4.98 -1.23 18.12
CA ARG A 292 -5.30 -0.10 17.25
C ARG A 292 -6.78 0.20 17.22
N ALA A 293 -7.64 -0.77 17.53
CA ALA A 293 -9.08 -0.60 17.46
C ALA A 293 -9.61 0.23 18.63
N ASP A 294 -10.57 1.12 18.34
CA ASP A 294 -11.26 1.89 19.35
C ASP A 294 -12.05 0.97 20.31
N ALA A 295 -12.12 1.35 21.59
CA ALA A 295 -12.82 0.58 22.62
C ALA A 295 -14.31 0.36 22.31
N SER A 296 -14.93 1.25 21.53
CA SER A 296 -16.31 1.12 21.04
C SER A 296 -16.54 -0.11 20.18
N LEU A 297 -15.50 -0.65 19.54
CA LEU A 297 -15.59 -1.85 18.70
C LEU A 297 -15.34 -3.17 19.47
N SER A 298 -15.10 -3.11 20.78
CA SER A 298 -14.75 -4.28 21.59
C SER A 298 -15.74 -5.45 21.48
N GLY A 299 -17.04 -5.17 21.35
CA GLY A 299 -18.08 -6.19 21.14
C GLY A 299 -18.04 -6.85 19.76
N GLU A 300 -17.50 -6.16 18.74
CA GLU A 300 -17.44 -6.62 17.35
C GLU A 300 -16.12 -7.34 17.02
N MET A 301 -15.05 -7.09 17.78
CA MET A 301 -13.73 -7.68 17.53
C MET A 301 -13.72 -9.22 17.38
N PRO A 302 -14.49 -10.01 18.16
CA PRO A 302 -14.57 -11.45 17.95
C PRO A 302 -15.11 -11.83 16.57
N ARG A 303 -16.11 -11.09 16.06
CA ARG A 303 -16.67 -11.29 14.72
C ARG A 303 -15.65 -10.96 13.65
N TYR A 304 -14.98 -9.81 13.74
CA TYR A 304 -13.93 -9.43 12.79
C TYR A 304 -12.77 -10.44 12.77
N SER A 305 -12.34 -10.90 13.95
CA SER A 305 -11.34 -11.95 14.07
C SER A 305 -11.76 -13.24 13.37
N GLN A 306 -13.04 -13.63 13.49
CA GLN A 306 -13.58 -14.80 12.80
C GLN A 306 -13.59 -14.61 11.28
N LEU A 307 -13.94 -13.43 10.78
CA LEU A 307 -13.91 -13.12 9.34
C LEU A 307 -12.49 -13.23 8.78
N VAL A 308 -11.50 -12.63 9.45
CA VAL A 308 -10.08 -12.71 9.05
C VAL A 308 -9.59 -14.16 9.06
N ARG A 309 -9.91 -14.94 10.11
CA ARG A 309 -9.54 -16.37 10.18
C ARG A 309 -10.23 -17.20 9.10
N GLY A 310 -11.50 -16.92 8.81
CA GLY A 310 -12.24 -17.56 7.73
C GLY A 310 -11.58 -17.31 6.37
N ALA A 311 -11.17 -16.07 6.11
CA ALA A 311 -10.47 -15.69 4.89
C ALA A 311 -9.08 -16.33 4.78
N ARG A 312 -8.34 -16.44 5.89
CA ARG A 312 -7.07 -17.20 5.94
C ARG A 312 -7.27 -18.66 5.55
N ALA A 313 -8.41 -19.28 5.90
CA ALA A 313 -8.68 -20.67 5.58
C ALA A 313 -9.23 -20.90 4.16
N ASP A 314 -9.55 -19.83 3.42
CA ASP A 314 -10.15 -19.91 2.09
C ASP A 314 -9.09 -20.13 1.00
N ALA A 315 -8.96 -21.39 0.57
CA ALA A 315 -8.06 -21.81 -0.51
C ALA A 315 -8.44 -21.23 -1.88
N THR A 316 -9.62 -20.62 -2.04
CA THR A 316 -10.08 -20.06 -3.32
C THR A 316 -9.81 -18.56 -3.44
N GLY A 317 -9.56 -17.88 -2.31
CA GLY A 317 -9.38 -16.42 -2.23
C GLY A 317 -10.67 -15.61 -2.39
N ARG A 318 -11.82 -16.24 -2.67
CA ARG A 318 -13.10 -15.57 -2.95
C ARG A 318 -13.65 -14.73 -1.79
N SER A 319 -13.25 -15.08 -0.58
CA SER A 319 -13.60 -14.33 0.63
C SER A 319 -12.80 -13.03 0.79
N THR A 320 -11.75 -12.81 -0.01
CA THR A 320 -10.90 -11.63 0.08
C THR A 320 -11.27 -10.56 -0.95
N GLN A 321 -10.95 -9.30 -0.66
CA GLN A 321 -11.23 -8.19 -1.58
C GLN A 321 -10.43 -8.33 -2.89
N ALA A 322 -9.15 -8.68 -2.79
CA ALA A 322 -8.27 -8.84 -3.94
C ALA A 322 -8.45 -10.19 -4.67
N GLN A 323 -9.35 -11.06 -4.19
CA GLN A 323 -9.53 -12.43 -4.68
C GLN A 323 -8.23 -13.24 -4.72
N SER A 324 -7.34 -13.00 -3.76
CA SER A 324 -6.04 -13.63 -3.66
C SER A 324 -5.95 -14.59 -2.46
N VAL A 325 -4.98 -15.48 -2.51
CA VAL A 325 -4.72 -16.52 -1.52
C VAL A 325 -3.45 -16.23 -0.72
N ASN A 326 -3.03 -14.96 -0.58
CA ASN A 326 -1.77 -14.63 0.08
C ASN A 326 -1.81 -15.05 1.56
N GLY A 327 -2.89 -14.70 2.26
CA GLY A 327 -3.10 -15.11 3.65
C GLY A 327 -3.23 -16.61 3.82
N TYR A 328 -3.93 -17.28 2.90
CA TYR A 328 -4.03 -18.74 2.89
C TYR A 328 -2.67 -19.42 2.73
N LEU A 329 -1.84 -18.93 1.79
CA LEU A 329 -0.48 -19.42 1.61
C LEU A 329 0.35 -19.23 2.89
N VAL A 330 0.37 -18.04 3.48
CA VAL A 330 1.22 -17.71 4.63
C VAL A 330 0.75 -18.41 5.91
N TYR A 331 -0.51 -18.22 6.30
CA TYR A 331 -0.98 -18.64 7.61
C TYR A 331 -1.52 -20.08 7.64
N THR A 332 -2.02 -20.60 6.52
CA THR A 332 -2.67 -21.92 6.48
C THR A 332 -1.80 -22.99 5.82
N ARG A 333 -1.26 -22.74 4.62
CA ARG A 333 -0.41 -23.73 3.94
C ARG A 333 1.00 -23.81 4.51
N ALA A 334 1.67 -22.67 4.62
CA ALA A 334 3.00 -22.59 5.23
C ALA A 334 2.94 -22.70 6.76
N GLY A 335 1.78 -22.41 7.35
CA GLY A 335 1.56 -22.53 8.79
C GLY A 335 2.38 -21.55 9.61
N PHE A 336 2.73 -20.37 9.06
CA PHE A 336 3.53 -19.40 9.77
C PHE A 336 2.73 -18.77 10.92
N SER A 337 3.33 -18.74 12.11
CA SER A 337 2.86 -17.91 13.23
C SER A 337 3.19 -16.44 13.01
N ALA A 338 2.58 -15.54 13.79
CA ALA A 338 2.88 -14.10 13.75
C ALA A 338 4.37 -13.82 14.04
N GLU A 339 4.99 -14.59 14.94
CA GLU A 339 6.42 -14.50 15.24
C GLU A 339 7.29 -14.92 14.05
N GLN A 340 6.89 -15.99 13.34
CA GLN A 340 7.61 -16.43 12.15
C GLN A 340 7.47 -15.44 11.00
N VAL A 341 6.26 -14.90 10.76
CA VAL A 341 6.04 -13.82 9.79
C VAL A 341 6.91 -12.62 10.15
N THR A 342 6.88 -12.18 11.41
CA THR A 342 7.70 -11.08 11.91
C THR A 342 9.19 -11.35 11.65
N ALA A 343 9.71 -12.52 12.00
CA ALA A 343 11.11 -12.86 11.78
C ALA A 343 11.52 -12.80 10.29
N VAL A 344 10.65 -13.28 9.39
CA VAL A 344 10.89 -13.19 7.93
C VAL A 344 10.93 -11.73 7.47
N LEU A 345 9.97 -10.90 7.91
CA LEU A 345 9.92 -9.49 7.54
C LEU A 345 11.13 -8.73 8.07
N GLN A 346 11.51 -8.93 9.33
CA GLN A 346 12.67 -8.31 9.96
C GLN A 346 13.95 -8.66 9.23
N ARG A 347 14.13 -9.95 8.91
CA ARG A 347 15.28 -10.38 8.13
C ARG A 347 15.31 -9.77 6.73
N ALA A 348 14.15 -9.62 6.09
CA ALA A 348 14.04 -8.97 4.79
C ALA A 348 14.44 -7.50 4.84
N VAL A 349 14.12 -6.78 5.92
CA VAL A 349 14.55 -5.39 6.13
C VAL A 349 16.07 -5.32 6.31
N GLU A 350 16.66 -6.23 7.09
CA GLU A 350 18.12 -6.31 7.27
C GLU A 350 18.86 -6.64 5.97
N ASP A 351 18.30 -7.52 5.15
CA ASP A 351 18.87 -7.92 3.86
C ASP A 351 18.63 -6.87 2.74
N PHE A 352 17.73 -5.91 2.96
CA PHE A 352 17.33 -4.93 1.94
C PHE A 352 18.55 -4.13 1.46
N SER A 353 18.59 -3.81 0.16
CA SER A 353 19.74 -3.21 -0.57
C SER A 353 20.96 -4.12 -0.83
N HIS A 354 21.04 -5.29 -0.18
CA HIS A 354 22.13 -6.26 -0.37
C HIS A 354 21.72 -7.50 -1.15
N ARG A 355 20.43 -7.84 -1.13
CA ARG A 355 19.85 -8.99 -1.79
C ARG A 355 18.55 -8.58 -2.47
N GLU A 356 18.25 -9.22 -3.58
CA GLU A 356 16.94 -9.10 -4.21
C GLU A 356 15.89 -9.91 -3.44
N TRP A 357 14.61 -9.55 -3.53
CA TRP A 357 13.59 -10.18 -2.68
C TRP A 357 13.37 -11.66 -2.97
N TRP A 358 13.64 -12.08 -4.21
CA TRP A 358 13.60 -13.48 -4.66
C TRP A 358 14.84 -14.28 -4.25
N GLU A 359 15.88 -13.62 -3.73
CA GLU A 359 17.10 -14.26 -3.21
C GLU A 359 16.89 -14.60 -1.72
N LEU A 360 16.37 -15.81 -1.48
CA LEU A 360 16.21 -16.41 -0.15
C LEU A 360 17.55 -16.86 0.45
#